data_AF-A0A3G9H0H0-F1
#
_entry.id   AF-A0A3G9H0H0-F1
#
_cell.length_a   1.000
_cell.length_b   1.000
_cell.length_c   1.000
_cell.angle_alpha   90.00
_cell.angle_beta   90.00
_cell.angle_gamma   90.00
#
_symmetry.space_group_name_H-M   'P 1'
#
loop_
_entity.id
_entity.type
_entity.pdbx_description
1 polymer ?
#
loop_
_entity_poly.entity_id
_entity_poly.type
_entity_poly.pdbx_seq_one_letter_code
_entity_poly.pdbx_strand_id
1 'polypeptide(L)'
;MRGESLGGTDLFKFDSFSCLRSDYAKNECSICIDLCPEEAMVFDRNRLTLDRERCTGCAACVGSCPTEALISEVFDPNIFAVEFPKRSGGGLISCKESLPCLGALSVEHLITIALRSESEPVCDLAHCKECTVNSNGNVLKSIERSVEEARSFLKSVGIGKGISVRYDLSGDADAGRRGLLKKLTGIAAEFSQDVHRSEQAASSEERVPLKRVILKNSLKAVAEDFGDSSAVESLFSFAANKKIDADSCTNCQECAMFCPDRSTLDTPG
;
A
#
# COMPACT_ATOMS: atom_id res chain seq x y z
N MET A 1 17.42 -16.93 1.76
CA MET A 1 17.27 -17.53 3.11
C MET A 1 15.79 -17.82 3.32
N ARG A 2 15.49 -18.97 3.92
CA ARG A 2 14.18 -19.64 3.86
C ARG A 2 13.13 -18.87 4.67
N GLY A 3 12.05 -18.43 4.01
CA GLY A 3 10.83 -18.03 4.70
C GLY A 3 10.29 -19.25 5.46
N GLU A 4 10.05 -19.08 6.75
CA GLU A 4 9.46 -20.12 7.59
C GLU A 4 7.98 -20.25 7.20
N SER A 5 7.64 -21.30 6.44
CA SER A 5 6.25 -21.64 6.12
C SER A 5 5.54 -22.07 7.39
N LEU A 6 4.43 -21.43 7.72
CA LEU A 6 3.52 -21.90 8.77
C LEU A 6 2.59 -22.91 8.10
N GLY A 7 2.63 -24.18 8.50
CA GLY A 7 1.90 -25.26 7.79
C GLY A 7 0.41 -24.98 7.54
N GLY A 8 -0.06 -25.37 6.34
CA GLY A 8 -1.43 -25.27 5.83
C GLY A 8 -1.70 -23.97 5.06
N THR A 9 -2.01 -24.07 3.75
CA THR A 9 -2.18 -22.97 2.76
C THR A 9 -2.30 -21.59 3.39
N ASP A 10 -1.16 -20.93 3.55
CA ASP A 10 -1.05 -19.64 4.23
C ASP A 10 -1.89 -18.58 3.50
N LEU A 11 -2.80 -17.90 4.20
CA LEU A 11 -3.53 -16.76 3.63
C LEU A 11 -2.59 -15.57 3.38
N PHE A 12 -1.54 -15.47 4.18
CA PHE A 12 -0.50 -14.46 4.09
C PHE A 12 0.85 -15.06 4.48
N LYS A 13 1.89 -14.61 3.80
CA LYS A 13 3.29 -14.78 4.20
C LYS A 13 3.74 -13.59 5.04
N PHE A 14 4.51 -13.86 6.08
CA PHE A 14 5.09 -12.86 6.98
C PHE A 14 6.62 -12.87 6.87
N ASP A 15 7.20 -11.71 6.62
CA ASP A 15 8.65 -11.49 6.66
C ASP A 15 9.04 -10.78 7.96
N SER A 16 9.59 -11.54 8.91
CA SER A 16 10.02 -11.02 10.21
C SER A 16 11.17 -10.03 10.12
N PHE A 17 11.99 -10.06 9.06
CA PHE A 17 13.11 -9.13 8.88
C PHE A 17 12.65 -7.77 8.32
N SER A 18 11.48 -7.74 7.68
CA SER A 18 10.86 -6.50 7.21
C SER A 18 9.91 -5.89 8.25
N CYS A 19 9.48 -6.66 9.25
CA CYS A 19 8.62 -6.15 10.32
C CYS A 19 9.44 -5.39 11.37
N LEU A 20 9.25 -4.07 11.50
CA LEU A 20 10.00 -3.24 12.45
C LEU A 20 9.85 -3.71 13.91
N ARG A 21 8.69 -4.25 14.29
CA ARG A 21 8.45 -4.78 15.65
C ARG A 21 9.14 -6.11 15.90
N SER A 22 9.30 -6.95 14.88
CA SER A 22 10.09 -8.19 15.01
C SER A 22 11.59 -7.92 14.89
N ASP A 23 12.01 -6.98 14.05
CA ASP A 23 13.43 -6.60 13.85
C ASP A 23 13.99 -5.81 15.04
N TYR A 24 13.16 -4.99 15.71
CA TYR A 24 13.57 -4.19 16.86
C TYR A 24 12.59 -4.30 18.04
N ALA A 25 13.04 -4.97 19.11
CA ALA A 25 12.21 -5.31 20.26
C ALA A 25 11.61 -4.12 21.05
N LYS A 26 12.13 -2.89 20.86
CA LYS A 26 11.54 -1.68 21.47
C LYS A 26 10.59 -0.93 20.53
N ASN A 27 10.31 -1.47 19.35
CA ASN A 27 9.35 -0.89 18.42
C ASN A 27 7.93 -1.39 18.74
N GLU A 28 7.02 -0.47 19.05
CA GLU A 28 5.65 -0.77 19.46
C GLU A 28 4.64 -0.75 18.28
N CYS A 29 5.08 -0.95 17.04
CA CYS A 29 4.16 -0.93 15.89
C CYS A 29 3.05 -1.99 16.04
N SER A 30 1.80 -1.53 15.98
CA SER A 30 0.58 -2.34 16.12
C SER A 30 -0.41 -2.16 14.96
N ILE A 31 -0.05 -1.42 13.91
CA ILE A 31 -0.96 -0.99 12.82
C ILE A 31 -1.80 -2.15 12.26
N CYS A 32 -1.17 -3.29 11.95
CA CYS A 32 -1.88 -4.43 11.40
C CYS A 32 -2.88 -5.05 12.40
N ILE A 33 -2.55 -5.07 13.69
CA ILE A 33 -3.41 -5.59 14.76
C ILE A 33 -4.59 -4.65 14.96
N ASP A 34 -4.31 -3.35 15.13
CA ASP A 34 -5.33 -2.33 15.43
C ASP A 34 -6.35 -2.17 14.30
N LEU A 35 -5.91 -2.41 13.05
CA LEU A 35 -6.77 -2.34 11.88
C LEU A 35 -7.62 -3.60 11.68
N CYS A 36 -7.25 -4.74 12.27
CA CYS A 36 -7.92 -6.00 12.01
C CYS A 36 -9.31 -6.04 12.68
N PRO A 37 -10.42 -6.05 11.92
CA PRO A 37 -11.77 -6.05 12.48
C PRO A 37 -12.09 -7.32 13.26
N GLU A 38 -11.45 -8.43 12.90
CA GLU A 38 -11.64 -9.75 13.50
C GLU A 38 -10.61 -10.06 14.58
N GLU A 39 -9.72 -9.12 14.92
CA GLU A 39 -8.60 -9.32 15.86
C GLU A 39 -7.83 -10.62 15.60
N ALA A 40 -7.69 -10.98 14.32
CA ALA A 40 -7.10 -12.24 13.90
C ALA A 40 -5.58 -12.28 14.09
N MET A 41 -4.95 -11.19 14.52
CA MET A 41 -3.49 -11.10 14.66
C MET A 41 -3.10 -10.71 16.08
N VAL A 42 -2.06 -11.35 16.59
CA VAL A 42 -1.46 -11.05 17.90
C VAL A 42 0.05 -11.16 17.83
N PHE A 43 0.76 -10.34 18.62
CA PHE A 43 2.19 -10.53 18.86
C PHE A 43 2.39 -11.44 20.07
N ASP A 44 2.96 -12.62 19.84
CA ASP A 44 3.44 -13.51 20.89
C ASP A 44 4.96 -13.62 20.80
N ARG A 45 5.67 -13.26 21.87
CA ARG A 45 7.14 -13.32 21.95
C ARG A 45 7.86 -12.69 20.73
N ASN A 46 7.46 -11.48 20.35
CA ASN A 46 7.97 -10.72 19.17
C ASN A 46 7.72 -11.37 17.80
N ARG A 47 6.84 -12.38 17.73
CA ARG A 47 6.38 -13.01 16.51
C ARG A 47 4.92 -12.66 16.26
N LEU A 48 4.62 -12.20 15.05
CA LEU A 48 3.24 -12.01 14.62
C LEU A 48 2.62 -13.39 14.35
N THR A 49 1.50 -13.66 15.00
CA THR A 49 0.72 -14.89 14.84
C THR A 49 -0.65 -14.54 14.28
N LEU A 50 -1.15 -15.35 13.34
CA LEU A 50 -2.44 -15.18 12.67
C LEU A 50 -3.39 -16.33 13.06
N ASP A 51 -4.55 -15.99 13.60
CA ASP A 51 -5.71 -16.87 13.71
C ASP A 51 -6.41 -16.97 12.35
N ARG A 52 -6.30 -18.14 11.73
CA ARG A 52 -6.83 -18.37 10.39
C ARG A 52 -8.35 -18.48 10.35
N GLU A 53 -8.97 -18.95 11.43
CA GLU A 53 -10.43 -19.12 11.48
C GLU A 53 -11.13 -17.76 11.57
N ARG A 54 -10.48 -16.78 12.20
CA ARG A 54 -10.96 -15.39 12.29
C ARG A 54 -10.58 -14.55 11.06
N CYS A 55 -9.55 -14.91 10.30
CA CYS A 55 -9.07 -14.09 9.20
C CYS A 55 -10.01 -14.11 7.98
N THR A 56 -10.52 -12.94 7.59
CA THR A 56 -11.41 -12.79 6.43
C THR A 56 -10.69 -12.73 5.08
N GLY A 57 -9.35 -12.66 5.07
CA GLY A 57 -8.58 -12.48 3.84
C GLY A 57 -8.72 -11.08 3.20
N CYS A 58 -9.26 -10.08 3.92
CA CYS A 58 -9.48 -8.74 3.36
C CYS A 58 -8.21 -7.97 2.98
N ALA A 59 -7.04 -8.41 3.44
CA ALA A 59 -5.73 -7.82 3.16
C ALA A 59 -5.55 -6.34 3.58
N ALA A 60 -6.42 -5.78 4.43
CA ALA A 60 -6.24 -4.42 4.94
C ALA A 60 -4.92 -4.25 5.71
N CYS A 61 -4.50 -5.30 6.44
CA CYS A 61 -3.22 -5.32 7.13
C CYS A 61 -2.01 -5.24 6.19
N VAL A 62 -2.09 -5.87 5.01
CA VAL A 62 -1.06 -5.80 3.96
C VAL A 62 -0.91 -4.37 3.47
N GLY A 63 -2.01 -3.73 3.07
CA GLY A 63 -1.99 -2.34 2.58
C GLY A 63 -1.51 -1.34 3.63
N SER A 64 -1.87 -1.54 4.90
CA SER A 64 -1.47 -0.66 6.00
C SER A 64 -0.01 -0.81 6.44
N CYS A 65 0.66 -1.92 6.09
CA CYS A 65 2.01 -2.20 6.54
C CYS A 65 3.01 -1.24 5.86
N PRO A 66 3.70 -0.35 6.60
CA PRO A 66 4.63 0.60 5.97
C PRO A 66 5.84 -0.08 5.32
N THR A 67 6.25 -1.23 5.86
CA THR A 67 7.45 -1.96 5.46
C THR A 67 7.17 -3.20 4.62
N GLU A 68 5.91 -3.45 4.23
CA GLU A 68 5.51 -4.63 3.44
C GLU A 68 5.92 -5.98 4.05
N ALA A 69 5.94 -6.06 5.38
CA ALA A 69 6.24 -7.29 6.10
C ALA A 69 5.15 -8.38 5.97
N LEU A 70 3.97 -8.00 5.50
CA LEU A 70 2.83 -8.90 5.26
C LEU A 70 2.58 -8.97 3.75
N ILE A 71 2.52 -10.19 3.21
CA ILE A 71 2.32 -10.46 1.79
C ILE A 71 1.11 -11.38 1.67
N SER A 72 0.12 -11.01 0.86
CA SER A 72 -1.01 -11.91 0.60
C SER A 72 -0.65 -12.91 -0.50
N GLU A 73 -1.01 -14.17 -0.31
CA GLU A 73 -0.82 -15.22 -1.31
C GLU A 73 -1.87 -15.14 -2.45
N VAL A 74 -2.96 -14.38 -2.24
CA VAL A 74 -4.09 -14.29 -3.19
C VAL A 74 -4.24 -12.92 -3.87
N PHE A 75 -3.64 -11.88 -3.32
CA PHE A 75 -3.73 -10.52 -3.86
C PHE A 75 -2.47 -9.70 -3.59
N ASP A 76 -1.71 -9.39 -4.62
CA ASP A 76 -0.55 -8.52 -4.51
C ASP A 76 -0.94 -7.06 -4.87
N PRO A 77 -0.91 -6.12 -3.91
CA PRO A 77 -1.25 -4.72 -4.18
C PRO A 77 -0.22 -4.02 -5.09
N ASN A 78 1.05 -4.45 -5.07
CA ASN A 78 2.10 -3.89 -5.94
C ASN A 78 1.81 -4.23 -7.39
N ILE A 79 1.52 -5.50 -7.67
CA ILE A 79 1.12 -5.97 -9.01
C ILE A 79 -0.17 -5.26 -9.42
N PHE A 80 -1.16 -5.20 -8.53
CA PHE A 80 -2.42 -4.53 -8.81
C PHE A 80 -2.24 -3.07 -9.21
N ALA A 81 -1.39 -2.31 -8.51
CA ALA A 81 -1.17 -0.90 -8.80
C ALA A 81 -0.51 -0.65 -10.17
N VAL A 82 0.36 -1.56 -10.62
CA VAL A 82 1.02 -1.48 -11.93
C VAL A 82 0.09 -1.90 -13.08
N GLU A 83 -0.77 -2.90 -12.83
CA GLU A 83 -1.61 -3.52 -13.85
C GLU A 83 -2.99 -2.86 -14.00
N PHE A 84 -3.53 -2.27 -12.94
CA PHE A 84 -4.83 -1.61 -12.98
C PHE A 84 -4.96 -0.58 -14.11
N PRO A 85 -3.98 0.33 -14.34
CA PRO A 85 -4.03 1.29 -15.44
C PRO A 85 -4.18 0.68 -16.84
N LYS A 86 -3.77 -0.58 -17.02
CA LYS A 86 -3.80 -1.28 -18.32
C LYS A 86 -5.15 -1.95 -18.60
N ARG A 87 -6.07 -1.97 -17.63
CA ARG A 87 -7.37 -2.67 -17.75
C ARG A 87 -8.36 -1.86 -18.58
N SER A 88 -9.08 -2.54 -19.46
CA SER A 88 -10.26 -1.97 -20.13
C SER A 88 -11.47 -2.05 -19.20
N GLY A 89 -11.90 -0.95 -18.56
CA GLY A 89 -13.01 -1.04 -17.59
C GLY A 89 -13.29 0.17 -16.70
N GLY A 90 -13.24 1.41 -17.23
CA GLY A 90 -13.87 2.57 -16.57
C GLY A 90 -13.24 3.07 -15.25
N GLY A 91 -12.01 2.64 -14.92
CA GLY A 91 -11.27 3.19 -13.77
C GLY A 91 -11.87 2.87 -12.39
N LEU A 92 -12.85 1.96 -12.29
CA LEU A 92 -13.48 1.61 -11.03
C LEU A 92 -12.62 0.61 -10.23
N ILE A 93 -12.32 0.98 -8.98
CA ILE A 93 -11.62 0.14 -8.00
C ILE A 93 -12.66 -0.30 -6.96
N SER A 94 -13.07 -1.57 -7.00
CA SER A 94 -14.13 -2.09 -6.13
C SER A 94 -13.79 -3.46 -5.53
N CYS A 95 -14.18 -3.65 -4.26
CA CYS A 95 -14.08 -4.96 -3.59
C CYS A 95 -15.08 -5.99 -4.12
N LYS A 96 -15.98 -5.60 -5.04
CA LYS A 96 -16.91 -6.49 -5.74
C LYS A 96 -16.43 -6.89 -7.13
N GLU A 97 -15.31 -6.33 -7.59
CA GLU A 97 -14.84 -6.51 -8.96
C GLU A 97 -13.34 -6.82 -9.05
N SER A 98 -12.51 -6.00 -8.40
CA SER A 98 -11.09 -5.90 -8.78
C SER A 98 -10.10 -6.33 -7.71
N LEU A 99 -10.51 -6.42 -6.44
CA LEU A 99 -9.63 -6.64 -5.28
C LEU A 99 -10.42 -7.17 -4.05
N PRO A 100 -9.78 -7.71 -2.99
CA PRO A 100 -10.49 -8.23 -1.81
C PRO A 100 -11.10 -7.13 -0.92
N CYS A 101 -10.37 -6.04 -0.69
CA CYS A 101 -10.85 -4.85 0.03
C CYS A 101 -10.01 -3.63 -0.35
N LEU A 102 -10.62 -2.46 -0.49
CA LEU A 102 -9.90 -1.22 -0.81
C LEU A 102 -8.78 -0.92 0.21
N GLY A 103 -8.94 -1.39 1.45
CA GLY A 103 -7.91 -1.29 2.50
C GLY A 103 -6.62 -2.04 2.18
N ALA A 104 -6.62 -2.95 1.19
CA ALA A 104 -5.40 -3.60 0.71
C ALA A 104 -4.47 -2.65 -0.06
N LEU A 105 -4.95 -1.48 -0.47
CA LEU A 105 -4.14 -0.46 -1.14
C LEU A 105 -3.65 0.58 -0.13
N SER A 106 -2.35 0.83 -0.16
CA SER A 106 -1.72 1.92 0.58
C SER A 106 -1.82 3.25 -0.18
N VAL A 107 -1.42 4.35 0.47
CA VAL A 107 -1.32 5.67 -0.17
C VAL A 107 -0.43 5.63 -1.42
N GLU A 108 0.73 4.94 -1.34
CA GLU A 108 1.66 4.80 -2.45
C GLU A 108 1.05 4.05 -3.64
N HIS A 109 0.24 3.01 -3.38
CA HIS A 109 -0.48 2.28 -4.42
C HIS A 109 -1.53 3.15 -5.11
N LEU A 110 -2.31 3.92 -4.33
CA LEU A 110 -3.34 4.81 -4.85
C LEU A 110 -2.74 5.92 -5.73
N ILE A 111 -1.65 6.54 -5.29
CA ILE A 111 -0.91 7.54 -6.08
C ILE A 111 -0.36 6.89 -7.35
N THR A 112 0.26 5.72 -7.25
CA THR A 112 0.80 4.97 -8.40
C THR A 112 -0.29 4.73 -9.44
N ILE A 113 -1.46 4.23 -9.02
CA ILE A 113 -2.60 3.98 -9.90
C ILE A 113 -3.03 5.28 -10.59
N ALA A 114 -3.24 6.36 -9.84
CA ALA A 114 -3.66 7.65 -10.39
C ALA A 114 -2.67 8.23 -11.40
N LEU A 115 -1.36 8.19 -11.11
CA LEU A 115 -0.33 8.71 -12.00
C LEU A 115 -0.24 7.92 -13.32
N ARG A 116 -0.39 6.60 -13.25
CA ARG A 116 -0.24 5.70 -14.40
C ARG A 116 -1.52 5.55 -15.22
N SER A 117 -2.68 5.94 -14.68
CA SER A 117 -3.97 5.79 -15.36
C SER A 117 -4.27 6.96 -16.28
N GLU A 118 -4.86 6.67 -17.45
CA GLU A 118 -5.31 7.71 -18.38
C GLU A 118 -6.52 8.47 -17.83
N SER A 119 -7.52 7.74 -17.35
CA SER A 119 -8.70 8.29 -16.69
C SER A 119 -8.54 8.33 -15.17
N GLU A 120 -9.27 9.25 -14.52
CA GLU A 120 -9.30 9.34 -13.06
C GLU A 120 -9.87 8.04 -12.44
N PRO A 121 -9.12 7.35 -11.57
CA PRO A 121 -9.63 6.16 -10.89
C PRO A 121 -10.70 6.52 -9.84
N VAL A 122 -11.68 5.64 -9.69
CA VAL A 122 -12.82 5.79 -8.76
C VAL A 122 -12.78 4.68 -7.72
N CYS A 123 -12.60 5.04 -6.45
CA CYS A 123 -12.70 4.11 -5.32
C CYS A 123 -14.17 3.89 -4.93
N ASP A 124 -14.63 2.65 -4.98
CA ASP A 124 -16.01 2.28 -4.67
C ASP A 124 -16.19 1.91 -3.18
N LEU A 125 -16.78 2.82 -2.40
CA LEU A 125 -17.08 2.64 -0.98
C LEU A 125 -18.57 2.40 -0.71
N ALA A 126 -19.38 2.15 -1.75
CA ALA A 126 -20.83 2.10 -1.62
C ALA A 126 -21.35 1.07 -0.60
N HIS A 127 -20.60 -0.02 -0.41
CA HIS A 127 -20.99 -1.10 0.51
C HIS A 127 -20.21 -1.07 1.84
N CYS A 128 -19.26 -0.14 2.02
CA CYS A 128 -18.32 -0.20 3.14
C CYS A 128 -18.97 0.07 4.51
N LYS A 129 -20.04 0.88 4.56
CA LYS A 129 -20.74 1.18 5.82
C LYS A 129 -21.35 -0.05 6.50
N GLU A 130 -21.84 -1.00 5.70
CA GLU A 130 -22.53 -2.21 6.18
C GLU A 130 -21.67 -3.49 5.99
N CYS A 131 -20.42 -3.33 5.56
CA CYS A 131 -19.52 -4.45 5.30
C CYS A 131 -19.03 -5.11 6.60
N THR A 132 -19.01 -6.44 6.65
CA THR A 132 -18.50 -7.20 7.81
C THR A 132 -17.02 -6.94 8.09
N VAL A 133 -16.21 -6.72 7.05
CA VAL A 133 -14.79 -6.32 7.16
C VAL A 133 -14.63 -4.94 7.83
N ASN A 134 -15.71 -4.15 7.95
CA ASN A 134 -15.70 -2.85 8.59
C ASN A 134 -16.53 -2.82 9.89
N SER A 135 -16.65 -3.96 10.58
CA SER A 135 -17.50 -4.13 11.79
C SER A 135 -17.25 -3.09 12.89
N ASN A 136 -15.99 -2.67 13.07
CA ASN A 136 -15.59 -1.65 14.05
C ASN A 136 -15.36 -0.25 13.43
N GLY A 137 -15.61 -0.07 12.14
CA GLY A 137 -15.42 1.19 11.41
C GLY A 137 -13.97 1.58 11.10
N ASN A 138 -12.97 0.82 11.57
CA ASN A 138 -11.55 1.20 11.42
C ASN A 138 -11.07 1.06 9.98
N VAL A 139 -11.53 0.03 9.26
CA VAL A 139 -11.11 -0.23 7.88
C VAL A 139 -11.58 0.89 6.95
N LEU A 140 -12.85 1.31 7.03
CA LEU A 140 -13.37 2.42 6.24
C LEU A 140 -12.62 3.73 6.55
N LYS A 141 -12.44 4.07 7.82
CA LYS A 141 -11.67 5.26 8.24
C LYS A 141 -10.23 5.22 7.68
N SER A 142 -9.59 4.05 7.69
CA SER A 142 -8.25 3.87 7.13
C SER A 142 -8.25 4.09 5.61
N ILE A 143 -9.25 3.57 4.89
CA ILE A 143 -9.36 3.77 3.43
C ILE A 143 -9.57 5.25 3.11
N GLU A 144 -10.52 5.90 3.78
CA GLU A 144 -10.82 7.33 3.59
C GLU A 144 -9.59 8.20 3.84
N ARG A 145 -8.84 7.91 4.91
CA ARG A 145 -7.57 8.60 5.21
C ARG A 145 -6.55 8.39 4.10
N SER A 146 -6.36 7.16 3.64
CA SER A 146 -5.39 6.87 2.57
C SER A 146 -5.74 7.56 1.25
N VAL A 147 -7.02 7.57 0.89
CA VAL A 147 -7.51 8.24 -0.32
C VAL A 147 -7.34 9.75 -0.21
N GLU A 148 -7.71 10.36 0.92
CA GLU A 148 -7.56 11.79 1.13
C GLU A 148 -6.10 12.22 1.09
N GLU A 149 -5.21 11.44 1.71
CA GLU A 149 -3.77 11.69 1.68
C GLU A 149 -3.21 11.62 0.25
N ALA A 150 -3.61 10.59 -0.52
CA ALA A 150 -3.22 10.46 -1.93
C ALA A 150 -3.71 11.64 -2.77
N ARG A 151 -4.96 12.09 -2.59
CA ARG A 151 -5.53 13.26 -3.27
C ARG A 151 -4.77 14.53 -2.91
N SER A 152 -4.49 14.74 -1.63
CA SER A 152 -3.71 15.89 -1.15
C SER A 152 -2.32 15.90 -1.77
N PHE A 153 -1.65 14.74 -1.86
CA PHE A 153 -0.36 14.63 -2.52
C PHE A 153 -0.45 15.01 -4.01
N LEU A 154 -1.34 14.37 -4.77
CA LEU A 154 -1.51 14.62 -6.21
C LEU A 154 -1.82 16.10 -6.51
N LYS A 155 -2.63 16.74 -5.65
CA LYS A 155 -2.91 18.18 -5.73
C LYS A 155 -1.65 19.02 -5.45
N SER A 156 -0.88 18.68 -4.41
CA SER A 156 0.31 19.44 -4.00
C SER A 156 1.41 19.45 -5.05
N VAL A 157 1.51 18.39 -5.85
CA VAL A 157 2.52 18.25 -6.91
C VAL A 157 2.08 18.83 -8.26
N GLY A 158 0.79 19.18 -8.41
CA GLY A 158 0.28 19.91 -9.57
C GLY A 158 0.07 19.13 -10.86
N ILE A 159 0.13 17.79 -10.84
CA ILE A 159 0.11 16.93 -12.06
C ILE A 159 -1.30 16.81 -12.72
N GLY A 160 -2.32 17.51 -12.21
CA GLY A 160 -3.68 17.46 -12.78
C GLY A 160 -4.37 16.08 -12.74
N LYS A 161 -3.78 15.11 -12.03
CA LYS A 161 -4.33 13.78 -11.76
C LYS A 161 -5.12 13.78 -10.45
N GLY A 162 -6.12 12.91 -10.36
CA GLY A 162 -7.03 12.84 -9.23
C GLY A 162 -7.39 11.41 -8.84
N ILE A 163 -8.17 11.30 -7.78
CA ILE A 163 -8.84 10.06 -7.35
C ILE A 163 -10.23 10.46 -6.88
N SER A 164 -11.25 9.80 -7.42
CA SER A 164 -12.65 10.00 -7.04
C SER A 164 -13.14 8.90 -6.11
N VAL A 165 -14.21 9.17 -5.37
CA VAL A 165 -14.81 8.21 -4.43
C VAL A 165 -16.32 8.14 -4.68
N ARG A 166 -16.85 6.92 -4.74
CA ARG A 166 -18.28 6.65 -4.88
C ARG A 166 -18.83 6.05 -3.59
N TYR A 167 -19.84 6.69 -2.99
CA TYR A 167 -20.51 6.21 -1.77
C TYR A 167 -21.89 5.61 -2.01
N ASP A 168 -22.49 5.79 -3.18
CA ASP A 168 -23.82 5.28 -3.50
C ASP A 168 -23.81 4.62 -4.89
N LEU A 169 -24.63 3.57 -5.06
CA LEU A 169 -24.83 2.91 -6.35
C LEU A 169 -25.78 3.68 -7.29
N SER A 170 -26.49 4.68 -6.76
CA SER A 170 -27.41 5.51 -7.52
C SER A 170 -26.64 6.56 -8.32
N GLY A 171 -26.15 6.17 -9.51
CA GLY A 171 -25.46 7.09 -10.42
C GLY A 171 -25.09 6.57 -11.80
N ASP A 172 -24.89 5.26 -11.99
CA ASP A 172 -24.41 4.72 -13.29
C ASP A 172 -25.31 3.62 -13.85
N ALA A 173 -26.53 3.99 -14.25
CA ALA A 173 -27.41 3.11 -15.02
C ALA A 173 -27.05 3.05 -16.52
N ASP A 174 -26.05 3.81 -17.02
CA ASP A 174 -25.89 4.03 -18.47
C ASP A 174 -24.53 3.62 -19.08
N ALA A 175 -23.55 3.14 -18.32
CA ALA A 175 -22.22 2.79 -18.85
C ALA A 175 -21.88 1.28 -18.93
N GLY A 176 -22.78 0.37 -18.51
CA GLY A 176 -22.41 -1.04 -18.26
C GLY A 176 -22.89 -2.10 -19.26
N ARG A 177 -23.66 -1.75 -20.31
CA ARG A 177 -24.32 -2.76 -21.17
C ARG A 177 -23.58 -3.16 -22.45
N ARG A 178 -22.33 -2.73 -22.66
CA ARG A 178 -21.54 -3.12 -23.84
C ARG A 178 -20.16 -3.60 -23.44
N GLY A 179 -19.97 -4.93 -23.46
CA GLY A 179 -18.63 -5.50 -23.48
C GLY A 179 -18.40 -6.83 -22.76
N LEU A 180 -19.42 -7.67 -22.52
CA LEU A 180 -19.15 -9.03 -22.05
C LEU A 180 -18.96 -9.96 -23.25
N LEU A 181 -17.78 -10.59 -23.30
CA LEU A 181 -17.28 -11.69 -24.16
C LEU A 181 -16.12 -11.28 -25.08
N LYS A 182 -14.87 -11.50 -24.61
CA LYS A 182 -13.89 -12.37 -25.28
C LYS A 182 -12.56 -12.50 -24.51
N LYS A 183 -12.21 -13.76 -24.24
CA LYS A 183 -10.88 -14.40 -24.21
C LYS A 183 -9.88 -14.00 -23.10
N LEU A 184 -9.95 -14.76 -22.02
CA LEU A 184 -8.81 -15.17 -21.21
C LEU A 184 -7.91 -16.12 -22.02
N THR A 185 -6.92 -15.60 -22.72
CA THR A 185 -5.67 -16.31 -23.07
C THR A 185 -4.74 -15.30 -23.74
N GLY A 186 -3.62 -14.99 -23.09
CA GLY A 186 -2.50 -14.30 -23.73
C GLY A 186 -2.08 -12.97 -23.12
N ILE A 187 -1.87 -12.92 -21.80
CA ILE A 187 -0.95 -11.96 -21.21
C ILE A 187 -0.18 -12.77 -20.16
N ALA A 188 1.09 -13.04 -20.41
CA ALA A 188 1.98 -13.81 -19.51
C ALA A 188 3.43 -13.37 -19.69
N ALA A 189 3.77 -12.87 -20.90
CA ALA A 189 5.13 -12.49 -21.25
C ALA A 189 5.52 -11.05 -20.87
N GLU A 190 4.57 -10.11 -20.78
CA GLU A 190 4.85 -8.70 -20.41
C GLU A 190 4.70 -8.42 -18.91
N PHE A 191 3.98 -9.30 -18.18
CA PHE A 191 3.66 -9.18 -16.75
C PHE A 191 4.88 -9.15 -15.83
N SER A 192 5.98 -9.78 -16.25
CA SER A 192 7.14 -9.94 -15.37
C SER A 192 8.06 -8.73 -15.40
N GLN A 193 8.17 -7.95 -16.48
CA GLN A 193 9.33 -7.06 -16.61
C GLN A 193 9.34 -5.84 -15.66
N ASP A 194 8.22 -5.17 -15.39
CA ASP A 194 8.21 -3.93 -14.58
C ASP A 194 8.33 -4.21 -13.08
N VAL A 195 7.61 -5.23 -12.59
CA VAL A 195 7.70 -5.69 -11.20
C VAL A 195 9.07 -6.33 -10.99
N HIS A 196 9.53 -7.21 -11.90
CA HIS A 196 10.83 -7.86 -11.77
C HIS A 196 12.01 -6.87 -11.92
N ARG A 197 11.88 -5.81 -12.73
CA ARG A 197 12.84 -4.68 -12.73
C ARG A 197 12.83 -3.93 -11.42
N SER A 198 11.66 -3.72 -10.80
CA SER A 198 11.56 -3.03 -9.52
C SER A 198 12.10 -3.90 -8.37
N GLU A 199 11.88 -5.21 -8.41
CA GLU A 199 12.48 -6.20 -7.50
C GLU A 199 14.00 -6.30 -7.68
N GLN A 200 14.49 -6.30 -8.91
CA GLN A 200 15.93 -6.28 -9.22
C GLN A 200 16.58 -4.94 -8.82
N ALA A 201 15.88 -3.82 -8.97
CA ALA A 201 16.34 -2.51 -8.49
C ALA A 201 16.33 -2.40 -6.96
N ALA A 202 15.48 -3.17 -6.28
CA ALA A 202 15.49 -3.32 -4.83
C ALA A 202 16.57 -4.28 -4.33
N SER A 203 17.28 -4.99 -5.23
CA SER A 203 18.21 -6.07 -4.86
C SER A 203 19.66 -5.61 -4.56
N SER A 204 19.89 -4.34 -4.25
CA SER A 204 21.21 -3.87 -3.79
C SER A 204 21.08 -3.08 -2.49
N GLU A 205 21.45 -3.74 -1.39
CA GLU A 205 21.84 -3.17 -0.08
C GLU A 205 20.83 -2.33 0.74
N GLU A 206 19.69 -1.92 0.17
CA GLU A 206 18.70 -1.04 0.81
C GLU A 206 17.32 -1.73 0.96
N ARG A 207 16.80 -1.88 2.19
CA ARG A 207 15.49 -2.53 2.49
C ARG A 207 14.31 -1.60 2.18
N VAL A 208 14.22 -1.10 0.95
CA VAL A 208 13.13 -0.21 0.54
C VAL A 208 11.91 -1.05 0.14
N PRO A 209 10.72 -0.81 0.73
CA PRO A 209 9.48 -1.46 0.30
C PRO A 209 9.22 -1.26 -1.19
N LEU A 210 8.78 -2.30 -1.88
CA LEU A 210 8.50 -2.32 -3.31
C LEU A 210 7.49 -1.25 -3.71
N LYS A 211 6.45 -1.02 -2.90
CA LYS A 211 5.48 0.07 -3.14
C LYS A 211 6.13 1.45 -3.25
N ARG A 212 7.22 1.70 -2.51
CA ARG A 212 7.98 2.97 -2.60
C ARG A 212 8.84 3.02 -3.85
N VAL A 213 9.42 1.90 -4.27
CA VAL A 213 10.16 1.80 -5.54
C VAL A 213 9.23 2.07 -6.71
N ILE A 214 8.05 1.45 -6.72
CA ILE A 214 7.03 1.64 -7.76
C ILE A 214 6.52 3.09 -7.79
N LEU A 215 6.24 3.67 -6.62
CA LEU A 215 5.85 5.08 -6.51
C LEU A 215 6.94 6.00 -7.07
N LYS A 216 8.20 5.81 -6.65
CA LYS A 216 9.35 6.59 -7.15
C LYS A 216 9.47 6.50 -8.68
N ASN A 217 9.33 5.31 -9.24
CA ASN A 217 9.39 5.11 -10.69
C ASN A 217 8.21 5.77 -11.41
N SER A 218 7.02 5.74 -10.81
CA SER A 218 5.83 6.38 -11.37
C SER A 218 5.94 7.91 -11.33
N LEU A 219 6.47 8.48 -10.24
CA LEU A 219 6.77 9.92 -10.14
C LEU A 219 7.80 10.37 -11.17
N LYS A 220 8.86 9.59 -11.38
CA LYS A 220 9.88 9.88 -12.41
C LYS A 220 9.29 9.92 -13.82
N ALA A 221 8.31 9.06 -14.11
CA ALA A 221 7.69 8.98 -15.43
C ALA A 221 6.85 10.22 -15.79
N VAL A 222 6.38 10.97 -14.79
CA VAL A 222 5.57 12.19 -14.94
C VAL A 222 6.34 13.43 -14.47
N ALA A 223 7.67 13.33 -14.37
CA ALA A 223 8.46 14.38 -13.72
C ALA A 223 8.48 15.71 -14.48
N GLU A 224 8.26 15.67 -15.79
CA GLU A 224 8.16 16.86 -16.65
C GLU A 224 6.82 17.59 -16.46
N ASP A 225 5.82 16.92 -15.88
CA ASP A 225 4.48 17.48 -15.65
C ASP A 225 4.34 18.14 -14.27
N PHE A 226 5.39 18.13 -13.43
CA PHE A 226 5.37 18.81 -12.13
C PHE A 226 5.32 20.34 -12.30
N GLY A 227 4.47 21.01 -11.51
CA GLY A 227 4.39 22.47 -11.52
C GLY A 227 5.67 23.15 -11.00
N ASP A 228 6.01 24.30 -11.59
CA ASP A 228 7.16 25.14 -11.22
C ASP A 228 7.12 25.48 -9.72
N SER A 229 8.08 24.93 -8.95
CA SER A 229 8.24 25.10 -7.49
C SER A 229 7.15 24.50 -6.60
N SER A 230 7.04 23.17 -6.58
CA SER A 230 6.37 22.45 -5.49
C SER A 230 7.38 22.03 -4.41
N ALA A 231 7.80 22.99 -3.57
CA ALA A 231 8.25 22.58 -2.24
C ALA A 231 7.05 21.96 -1.55
N VAL A 232 7.05 20.63 -1.41
CA VAL A 232 6.00 19.91 -0.70
C VAL A 232 6.16 20.22 0.79
N GLU A 233 5.49 21.27 1.26
CA GLU A 233 5.53 21.70 2.67
C GLU A 233 4.77 20.72 3.59
N SER A 234 3.84 19.94 3.05
CA SER A 234 3.03 18.98 3.80
C SER A 234 3.77 17.68 4.08
N LEU A 235 3.71 17.23 5.34
CA LEU A 235 4.21 15.91 5.74
C LEU A 235 3.23 14.82 5.28
N PHE A 236 3.70 13.94 4.38
CA PHE A 236 2.98 12.73 3.99
C PHE A 236 3.54 11.51 4.73
N SER A 237 2.67 10.55 5.06
CA SER A 237 3.01 9.32 5.80
C SER A 237 4.12 8.49 5.12
N PHE A 238 4.17 8.52 3.78
CA PHE A 238 5.19 7.83 2.98
C PHE A 238 6.46 8.66 2.73
N ALA A 239 6.46 9.95 3.08
CA ALA A 239 7.56 10.90 2.85
C ALA A 239 8.08 11.56 4.14
N ALA A 240 7.72 11.03 5.32
CA ALA A 240 8.01 11.67 6.59
C ALA A 240 9.53 11.78 6.85
N ASN A 241 10.00 13.00 7.04
CA ASN A 241 11.33 13.30 7.55
C ASN A 241 11.38 12.95 9.05
N LYS A 242 12.29 12.06 9.44
CA LYS A 242 12.54 11.77 10.85
C LYS A 242 13.20 12.98 11.50
N LYS A 243 12.50 13.64 12.42
CA LYS A 243 13.10 14.68 13.26
C LYS A 243 13.62 14.04 14.54
N ILE A 244 14.91 14.19 14.80
CA ILE A 244 15.51 13.84 16.09
C ILE A 244 15.26 15.01 17.03
N ASP A 245 14.61 14.75 18.15
CA ASP A 245 14.48 15.71 19.23
C ASP A 245 15.81 15.78 19.98
N ALA A 246 16.51 16.91 19.85
CA ALA A 246 17.83 17.10 20.45
C ALA A 246 17.80 17.09 21.99
N ASP A 247 16.67 17.45 22.61
CA ASP A 247 16.55 17.54 24.06
C ASP A 247 16.37 16.16 24.71
N SER A 248 15.75 15.22 24.00
CA SER A 248 15.54 13.84 24.44
C SER A 248 16.50 12.82 23.82
N CYS A 249 17.30 13.23 22.82
CA CYS A 249 18.28 12.37 22.16
C CYS A 249 19.43 12.03 23.12
N THR A 250 19.61 10.74 23.39
CA THR A 250 20.71 10.22 24.22
C THR A 250 21.96 9.89 23.41
N ASN A 251 21.96 10.19 22.10
CA ASN A 251 23.01 9.80 21.16
C ASN A 251 23.29 8.28 21.17
N CYS A 252 22.28 7.45 21.42
CA CYS A 252 22.41 5.99 21.51
C CYS A 252 22.63 5.28 20.16
N GLN A 253 22.54 6.02 19.04
CA GLN A 253 22.73 5.53 17.67
C GLN A 253 21.73 4.46 17.19
N GLU A 254 20.71 4.10 17.99
CA GLU A 254 19.68 3.14 17.59
C GLU A 254 18.90 3.65 16.36
N CYS A 255 18.63 4.96 16.28
CA CYS A 255 17.92 5.56 15.14
C CYS A 255 18.65 5.42 13.80
N ALA A 256 19.99 5.41 13.79
CA ALA A 256 20.81 5.17 12.61
C ALA A 256 20.88 3.68 12.24
N MET A 257 20.95 2.79 13.24
CA MET A 257 21.00 1.34 13.01
C MET A 257 19.67 0.76 12.47
N PHE A 258 18.53 1.26 12.96
CA PHE A 258 17.20 0.79 12.58
C PHE A 258 16.52 1.73 11.57
N CYS A 259 17.28 2.60 10.91
CA CYS A 259 16.73 3.38 9.80
C CYS A 259 16.44 2.45 8.62
N PRO A 260 15.19 2.35 8.12
CA PRO A 260 14.84 1.40 7.06
C PRO A 260 15.61 1.60 5.75
N ASP A 261 16.03 2.84 5.48
CA ASP A 261 16.87 3.25 4.34
C ASP A 261 18.38 3.14 4.64
N ARG A 262 18.78 2.86 5.89
CA ARG A 262 20.17 2.98 6.37
C ARG A 262 20.85 4.28 5.88
N SER A 263 20.08 5.35 5.65
CA SER A 263 20.65 6.64 5.28
C SER A 263 21.65 6.97 6.39
N THR A 264 22.93 7.08 6.07
CA THR A 264 23.90 7.53 7.05
C THR A 264 23.38 8.87 7.55
N LEU A 265 22.99 8.90 8.83
CA LEU A 265 22.90 10.16 9.55
C LEU A 265 24.36 10.58 9.75
N ASP A 266 25.03 10.96 8.66
CA ASP A 266 26.19 11.81 8.73
C ASP A 266 25.66 13.11 9.32
N THR A 267 25.77 13.22 10.64
CA THR A 267 25.70 14.49 11.33
C THR A 267 27.09 15.13 11.23
N PRO A 268 27.34 16.11 10.34
CA PRO A 268 28.38 17.07 10.60
C PRO A 268 27.81 18.11 11.57
N GLY A 269 28.35 18.17 12.78
CA GLY A 269 28.09 19.26 13.74
C GLY A 269 27.93 18.78 15.16
#